data_AF-A0A9X2W1W5-F1
#
_entry.id   AF-A0A9X2W1W5-F1
#
_cell.length_a   1.000
_cell.length_b   1.000
_cell.length_c   1.000
_cell.angle_alpha   90.00
_cell.angle_beta   90.00
_cell.angle_gamma   90.00
#
_symmetry.space_group_name_H-M   'P 1'
#
loop_
_entity.id
_entity.type
_entity.pdbx_description
1 polymer ?
#
loop_
_entity_poly.entity_id
_entity_poly.type
_entity_poly.pdbx_seq_one_letter_code
_entity_poly.pdbx_strand_id
1 'polypeptide(L)' 'MRAARALIGWTAEDLAEQSGVGWATIQRLETSDGVPPFRRGTLARVKATLETEGVEFVGDPLTSPGVRLRCSVAP' A
#
# COMPACT_ATOMS: atom_id res chain seq x y z
N MET A 1 4.70 -1.49 -0.44
CA MET A 1 3.64 -1.50 0.60
C MET A 1 4.14 -1.08 1.97
N ARG A 2 5.13 -1.78 2.55
CA ARG A 2 5.69 -1.46 3.89
C ARG A 2 6.12 0.01 4.04
N ALA A 3 6.83 0.54 3.05
CA ALA A 3 7.23 1.94 3.02
C ALA A 3 6.04 2.92 3.00
N ALA A 4 5.00 2.63 2.21
CA ALA A 4 3.79 3.45 2.15
C ALA A 4 3.09 3.53 3.51
N ARG A 5 2.92 2.39 4.20
CA ARG A 5 2.34 2.36 5.54
C ARG A 5 3.19 3.14 6.54
N ALA A 6 4.52 2.96 6.49
CA ALA A 6 5.43 3.66 7.38
C ALA A 6 5.32 5.18 7.24
N LEU A 7 5.12 5.69 6.01
CA LEU A 7 4.93 7.13 5.77
C LEU A 7 3.70 7.72 6.46
N ILE A 8 2.62 6.93 6.61
CA ILE A 8 1.36 7.37 7.25
C ILE A 8 1.21 6.84 8.68
N GLY A 9 2.25 6.22 9.24
CA GLY A 9 2.23 5.68 10.61
C GLY A 9 1.33 4.47 10.83
N TRP A 10 0.96 3.74 9.77
CA TRP A 10 0.04 2.60 9.86
C TRP A 10 0.73 1.27 10.12
N THR A 11 0.10 0.45 10.95
CA THR A 11 0.39 -0.98 11.10
C THR A 11 -0.20 -1.79 9.94
N ALA A 12 0.13 -3.09 9.87
CA ALA A 12 -0.50 -3.99 8.90
C ALA A 12 -1.99 -4.27 9.24
N GLU A 13 -2.36 -4.13 10.52
CA GLU A 13 -3.75 -4.26 11.00
C GLU A 13 -4.59 -3.07 10.54
N ASP A 14 -4.07 -1.84 10.71
CA ASP A 14 -4.74 -0.62 10.23
C ASP A 14 -5.01 -0.70 8.71
N LEU A 15 -4.01 -1.13 7.92
CA LEU A 15 -4.19 -1.29 6.49
C LEU A 15 -5.21 -2.37 6.15
N ALA A 16 -5.25 -3.47 6.90
CA ALA A 16 -6.20 -4.55 6.69
C ALA A 16 -7.64 -4.08 6.92
N GLU A 17 -7.86 -3.35 8.01
CA GLU A 17 -9.15 -2.76 8.37
C GLU A 17 -9.60 -1.76 7.28
N GLN A 18 -8.76 -0.78 6.94
CA GLN A 18 -9.16 0.29 6.03
C GLN A 18 -9.25 -0.13 4.57
N SER A 19 -8.48 -1.14 4.15
CA SER A 19 -8.61 -1.68 2.80
C SER A 19 -9.71 -2.73 2.68
N GLY A 20 -10.23 -3.23 3.81
CA GLY A 20 -11.12 -4.39 3.90
C GLY A 20 -10.50 -5.68 3.35
N VAL A 21 -9.18 -5.78 3.34
CA VAL A 21 -8.41 -6.95 2.92
C VAL A 21 -7.92 -7.65 4.18
N GLY A 22 -8.18 -8.96 4.32
CA GLY A 22 -7.83 -9.68 5.54
C GLY A 22 -6.35 -9.56 5.89
N TRP A 23 -6.03 -9.40 7.17
CA TRP A 23 -4.68 -9.17 7.68
C TRP A 23 -3.65 -10.19 7.19
N ALA A 24 -3.99 -11.48 7.18
CA ALA A 24 -3.10 -12.53 6.67
C ALA A 24 -2.76 -12.34 5.17
N THR A 25 -3.64 -11.70 4.40
CA THR A 25 -3.38 -11.35 2.99
C THR A 25 -2.43 -10.16 2.91
N ILE A 26 -2.59 -9.14 3.76
CA ILE A 26 -1.65 -8.01 3.88
C ILE A 26 -0.25 -8.53 4.25
N GLN A 27 -0.14 -9.40 5.25
CA GLN A 27 1.16 -9.97 5.61
C GLN A 27 1.82 -10.71 4.45
N ARG A 28 1.07 -11.57 3.74
CA ARG A 28 1.59 -12.25 2.54
C ARG A 28 2.03 -11.27 1.46
N LEU A 29 1.27 -10.19 1.24
CA LEU A 29 1.63 -9.14 0.29
C LEU A 29 2.93 -8.43 0.64
N GLU A 30 3.31 -8.40 1.92
CA GLU A 30 4.53 -7.74 2.39
C GLU A 30 5.75 -8.66 2.52
N THR A 31 5.53 -9.98 2.62
CA THR A 31 6.59 -10.98 2.80
C THR A 31 6.86 -11.83 1.57
N SER A 32 5.98 -11.82 0.56
CA SER A 32 6.19 -12.61 -0.65
C SER A 32 7.20 -11.93 -1.57
N ASP A 33 8.18 -12.71 -2.04
CA ASP A 33 9.03 -12.32 -3.15
C ASP A 33 8.22 -12.43 -4.46
N GLY A 34 7.86 -11.27 -5.01
CA GLY A 34 7.04 -11.18 -6.22
C GLY A 34 5.55 -10.96 -5.94
N VAL A 35 4.72 -11.11 -6.98
CA VAL A 35 3.26 -10.94 -6.88
C VAL A 35 2.61 -12.33 -6.83
N PRO A 36 2.24 -12.84 -5.63
CA PRO A 36 1.46 -14.06 -5.53
C PRO A 36 0.17 -14.00 -6.35
N PRO A 37 -0.41 -15.15 -6.72
CA PRO A 37 -1.75 -15.20 -7.29
C PRO A 37 -2.78 -14.77 -6.24
N PHE A 38 -3.08 -13.48 -6.21
CA PHE A 38 -4.12 -12.91 -5.35
C PHE A 38 -5.47 -12.90 -6.07
N ARG A 39 -6.54 -12.81 -5.28
CA ARG A 39 -7.87 -12.48 -5.82
C ARG A 39 -7.77 -11.19 -6.64
N ARG A 40 -8.41 -11.19 -7.81
CA ARG A 40 -8.47 -10.01 -8.70
C ARG A 40 -8.92 -8.80 -7.89
N GLY A 41 -8.16 -7.71 -7.96
CA GLY A 41 -8.48 -6.44 -7.31
C GLY A 41 -7.96 -6.23 -5.89
N THR A 42 -7.36 -7.23 -5.22
CA THR A 42 -6.79 -7.04 -3.87
C THR A 42 -5.72 -5.94 -3.84
N LEU A 43 -4.76 -5.99 -4.76
CA LEU A 43 -3.71 -4.97 -4.88
C LEU A 43 -4.27 -3.58 -5.18
N ALA A 44 -5.30 -3.51 -6.03
CA ALA A 44 -5.94 -2.25 -6.40
C ALA A 44 -6.62 -1.60 -5.19
N ARG A 45 -7.33 -2.38 -4.36
CA ARG A 45 -7.94 -1.90 -3.12
C ARG A 45 -6.90 -1.36 -2.15
N VAL A 46 -5.83 -2.13 -1.90
CA VAL A 46 -4.77 -1.71 -0.99
C VAL A 46 -4.08 -0.44 -1.49
N LYS A 47 -3.78 -0.36 -2.79
CA LYS A 47 -3.20 0.83 -3.41
C LYS A 47 -4.12 2.03 -3.23
N ALA A 48 -5.40 1.90 -3.56
CA ALA A 48 -6.37 2.98 -3.45
C ALA A 48 -6.50 3.49 -2.00
N THR A 49 -6.57 2.60 -1.01
CA THR A 49 -6.63 2.97 0.42
C THR A 49 -5.40 3.76 0.86
N LEU A 50 -4.20 3.35 0.45
CA LEU A 50 -2.99 4.11 0.78
C LEU A 50 -2.98 5.48 0.07
N GLU A 51 -3.48 5.53 -1.16
CA GLU A 51 -3.59 6.77 -1.91
C GLU A 51 -4.60 7.75 -1.32
N THR A 52 -5.72 7.29 -0.73
CA THR A 52 -6.67 8.18 -0.04
C THR A 52 -6.05 8.86 1.17
N GLU A 53 -5.12 8.20 1.86
CA GLU A 53 -4.42 8.71 3.04
C GLU A 53 -3.20 9.59 2.70
N GLY A 54 -3.03 9.98 1.44
CA GLY A 54 -1.97 10.91 1.04
C GLY A 54 -0.71 10.25 0.49
N VAL A 55 -0.64 8.92 0.42
CA VAL A 55 0.48 8.25 -0.27
C VAL A 55 0.37 8.44 -1.78
N GLU A 56 1.50 8.59 -2.45
CA GLU A 56 1.62 8.51 -3.89
C GLU A 56 2.69 7.49 -4.26
N PHE A 57 2.35 6.57 -5.17
CA PHE A 57 3.28 5.61 -5.73
C PHE A 57 3.96 6.22 -6.95
N VAL A 58 5.29 6.13 -7.02
CA VAL A 58 6.11 6.75 -8.07
C VAL A 58 7.12 5.76 -8.63
N GLY A 59 7.61 6.04 -9.84
CA GLY A 59 8.57 5.19 -10.54
C GLY A 59 7.96 3.91 -11.12
N ASP A 60 8.82 3.01 -11.56
CA ASP A 60 8.41 1.73 -12.15
C ASP A 60 8.36 0.64 -11.06
N PRO A 61 7.27 -0.14 -10.96
CA PRO A 61 7.09 -1.11 -9.89
C PRO A 61 8.11 -2.25 -9.88
N LEU A 62 8.81 -2.51 -11.00
CA LEU A 62 9.76 -3.61 -11.14
C LEU A 62 11.22 -3.14 -11.06
N THR A 63 11.50 -1.93 -11.55
CA THR A 63 12.87 -1.45 -11.77
C THR A 63 13.25 -0.26 -10.91
N SER A 64 12.27 0.56 -10.49
CA SER A 64 12.52 1.78 -9.69
C SER A 64 11.32 2.14 -8.79
N PRO A 65 10.87 1.22 -7.90
CA PRO A 65 9.67 1.46 -7.11
C PRO A 65 9.90 2.52 -6.04
N GLY A 66 8.99 3.48 -5.94
CA GLY A 66 9.04 4.55 -4.94
C GLY A 66 7.67 4.90 -4.35
N VAL A 67 7.70 5.54 -3.19
CA VAL A 67 6.53 6.11 -2.52
C VAL A 67 6.87 7.47 -1.93
N ARG A 68 5.93 8.41 -1.96
CA ARG A 68 6.04 9.72 -1.32
C ARG A 68 4.73 10.11 -0.65
N LEU A 69 4.78 11.08 0.26
CA LEU A 69 3.59 11.75 0.76
C LEU A 69 3.26 12.93 -0.15
N ARG A 70 1.98 13.09 -0.48
CA ARG A 70 1.49 14.32 -1.10
C ARG A 70 1.63 15.43 -0.07
N CYS A 71 2.41 16.46 -0.40
CA CYS A 71 2.47 17.66 0.39
C CYS A 71 1.10 18.34 0.31
N SER A 72 0.39 18.45 1.44
CA SER A 72 -0.72 19.40 1.52
C SER A 72 -0.11 20.80 1.57
N VAL A 73 0.18 21.38 0.41
CA VAL A 73 0.20 22.84 0.34
C VAL A 73 -1.26 23.25 0.35
N ALA A 74 -1.83 23.38 1.55
CA ALA A 74 -3.05 24.16 1.70
C ALA A 74 -2.71 25.60 1.30
N PRO A 75 -3.49 26.26 0.41
CA PRO A 75 -3.38 27.70 0.20
C PRO A 75 -3.75 28.47 1.47
#